data_AF-A0A2W4IJA4-F1
#
_entry.id   AF-A0A2W4IJA4-F1
#
_cell.length_a   1.000
_cell.length_b   1.000
_cell.length_c   1.000
_cell.angle_alpha   90.00
_cell.angle_beta   90.00
_cell.angle_gamma   90.00
#
_symmetry.space_group_name_H-M   'P 1'
#
loop_
_entity.id
_entity.type
_entity.pdbx_description
1 polymer ?
#
loop_
_entity_poly.entity_id
_entity_poly.type
_entity_poly.pdbx_seq_one_letter_code
_entity_poly.pdbx_strand_id
1 'polypeptide(L)' 'MSELKQKIEQALQTVYDPDFPVVDIYTLGLIYEVFVDETAEKAKILMSFTTPAC' A
#
# COMPACT_ATOMS: atom_id res chain seq x y z
N MET A 1 -8.87 -14.34 -4.42
CA MET A 1 -7.92 -13.23 -4.20
C MET A 1 -6.55 -13.78 -4.58
N SER A 2 -5.82 -13.17 -5.53
CA SER A 2 -4.48 -13.63 -5.90
C SER A 2 -3.56 -13.65 -4.69
N GLU A 3 -2.82 -14.74 -4.48
CA GLU A 3 -1.85 -14.87 -3.38
C GLU A 3 -0.83 -13.73 -3.39
N LEU A 4 -0.46 -13.26 -4.58
CA LEU A 4 0.46 -12.14 -4.76
C LEU A 4 -0.11 -10.82 -4.24
N LYS A 5 -1.41 -10.57 -4.47
CA LYS A 5 -2.10 -9.39 -3.93
C LYS A 5 -2.10 -9.39 -2.40
N GLN A 6 -2.42 -10.54 -1.78
CA GLN A 6 -2.38 -10.66 -0.31
C GLN A 6 -0.99 -10.40 0.26
N LYS A 7 0.07 -10.91 -0.38
CA LYS A 7 1.45 -10.64 0.05
C LYS A 7 1.80 -9.16 -0.02
N ILE A 8 1.34 -8.46 -1.06
CA ILE A 8 1.54 -7.01 -1.20
C ILE A 8 0.78 -6.25 -0.11
N GLU A 9 -0.48 -6.59 0.16
CA GLU A 9 -1.27 -5.97 1.23
C GLU A 9 -0.63 -6.18 2.60
N GLN A 10 -0.14 -7.38 2.89
CA GLN A 10 0.59 -7.66 4.13
C GLN A 10 1.90 -6.87 4.23
N ALA A 11 2.64 -6.72 3.13
CA ALA A 11 3.85 -5.90 3.12
C ALA A 11 3.54 -4.42 3.39
N LEU A 12 2.46 -3.87 2.81
CA LEU A 12 2.04 -2.50 3.05
C LEU A 12 1.66 -2.23 4.51
N GLN A 13 1.10 -3.22 5.22
CA GLN A 13 0.80 -3.14 6.65
C GLN A 13 2.07 -3.09 7.54
N THR A 14 3.25 -3.41 7.00
CA THR A 14 4.53 -3.26 7.73
C THR A 14 5.19 -1.90 7.52
N VAL A 15 4.60 -1.06 6.67
CA VAL A 15 5.11 0.28 6.37
C VAL A 15 4.33 1.30 7.19
N TYR A 16 5.03 1.94 8.13
CA TYR A 16 4.47 2.92 9.05
C TYR A 16 4.77 4.34 8.61
N ASP A 17 3.87 5.26 8.95
CA ASP A 17 4.09 6.68 8.74
C ASP A 17 5.19 7.18 9.71
N PRO A 18 6.23 7.90 9.23
CA PRO A 18 7.32 8.37 10.08
C PRO A 18 6.89 9.42 11.11
N ASP A 19 5.81 10.18 10.83
CA ASP A 19 5.22 11.13 11.77
C ASP A 19 4.26 10.42 12.76
N PHE A 20 3.61 9.34 12.31
CA PHE A 20 2.71 8.52 13.12
C PHE A 20 3.11 7.03 13.12
N PRO A 21 4.19 6.65 13.84
CA PRO A 21 4.78 5.30 13.79
C PRO A 21 3.91 4.20 14.42
N VAL A 22 2.76 4.58 14.99
CA VAL A 22 1.77 3.66 15.57
C VAL A 22 0.70 3.21 14.57
N VAL A 23 0.66 3.80 13.37
CA VAL A 23 -0.33 3.46 12.33
C VAL A 23 0.36 3.21 11.00
N ASP A 24 -0.03 2.13 10.33
CA ASP A 24 0.46 1.80 9.00
C ASP A 24 -0.32 2.52 7.89
N ILE A 25 0.32 2.66 6.72
CA ILE A 25 -0.25 3.38 5.58
C ILE A 25 -1.52 2.73 5.00
N TYR A 26 -1.73 1.43 5.27
CA TYR A 26 -2.92 0.70 4.82
C TYR A 26 -4.11 1.00 5.75
N THR A 27 -3.89 0.96 7.06
CA THR A 27 -4.90 1.29 8.08
C THR A 27 -5.26 2.79 8.08
N LEU A 28 -4.30 3.67 7.75
CA LEU A 28 -4.57 5.10 7.54
C LEU A 28 -5.48 5.38 6.33
N GLY A 29 -5.65 4.40 5.42
CA GLY A 29 -6.47 4.58 4.21
C GLY A 29 -5.78 5.39 3.12
N LEU A 30 -4.44 5.46 3.12
CA LEU A 30 -3.65 6.15 2.10
C LEU A 30 -3.57 5.38 0.78
N ILE A 31 -3.84 4.07 0.83
CA ILE A 31 -3.88 3.17 -0.32
C ILE A 31 -5.30 3.17 -0.88
N TYR A 32 -5.47 3.72 -2.09
CA TYR A 32 -6.77 3.73 -2.78
C TYR A 32 -7.02 2.48 -3.60
N GLU A 33 -6.00 1.99 -4.30
CA GLU A 33 -6.13 0.82 -5.15
C GLU A 33 -4.82 0.04 -5.25
N VAL A 34 -4.92 -1.29 -5.23
CA VAL A 34 -3.81 -2.20 -5.52
C VAL A 34 -4.22 -3.08 -6.69
N PHE A 35 -3.59 -2.85 -7.83
CA PHE A 35 -3.77 -3.63 -9.05
C PHE A 35 -2.53 -4.49 -9.29
N VAL A 36 -2.73 -5.78 -9.53
CA VAL A 36 -1.67 -6.74 -9.77
C VAL A 36 -1.91 -7.39 -11.13
N ASP A 37 -0.98 -7.18 -12.04
CA ASP A 37 -0.93 -7.85 -13.33
C ASP A 37 0.10 -8.99 -13.24
N GLU A 38 -0.41 -10.21 -13.03
CA GLU A 38 0.43 -11.42 -12.96
C GLU A 38 1.02 -11.79 -14.32
N THR A 39 0.38 -11.36 -15.43
CA THR A 39 0.85 -11.69 -16.79
C THR A 39 2.01 -10.77 -17.20
N ALA A 40 1.93 -9.50 -16.83
CA ALA A 40 2.98 -8.51 -17.08
C ALA A 40 4.00 -8.37 -15.94
N GLU A 41 3.89 -9.19 -14.88
CA GLU A 41 4.69 -9.14 -13.65
C GLU A 41 4.79 -7.73 -13.04
N LYS A 42 3.66 -7.00 -13.02
CA LYS A 42 3.60 -5.60 -12.56
C LYS A 42 2.56 -5.40 -11.47
N ALA A 43 2.95 -4.73 -10.40
CA ALA A 43 2.04 -4.19 -9.41
C ALA A 43 1.91 -2.68 -9.60
N LYS A 44 0.67 -2.18 -9.63
CA LYS A 44 0.35 -0.76 -9.59
C LYS A 44 -0.38 -0.46 -8.28
N ILE A 45 0.11 0.53 -7.56
CA ILE A 45 -0.46 0.97 -6.29
C ILE A 45 -0.83 2.43 -6.46
N LEU A 46 -2.11 2.74 -6.34
CA LEU A 46 -2.61 4.10 -6.29
C LEU A 46 -2.68 4.53 -4.82
N MET A 47 -1.90 5.54 -4.46
CA MET A 47 -1.84 6.05 -3.09
C MET A 47 -1.79 7.59 -3.08
N SER A 48 -2.07 8.16 -1.91
CA SER A 48 -1.93 9.58 -1.63
C SER A 48 -1.06 9.82 -0.41
N PHE A 49 -0.48 11.02 -0.32
CA PHE A 49 0.28 11.43 0.86
C PHE A 49 -0.67 12.01 1.91
N THR A 50 -0.31 11.87 3.19
CA THR A 50 -1.00 12.54 4.30
C THR A 50 -0.96 14.06 4.15
N THR A 51 0.07 14.60 3.51
CA THR A 51 0.19 16.02 3.13
C THR A 51 0.82 16.19 1.74
N PRO A 52 0.51 17.28 1.01
CA PRO A 52 1.02 17.50 -0.36
C PRO A 52 2.54 17.74 -0.47
N ALA A 53 3.28 17.73 0.64
CA ALA A 53 4.73 17.96 0.68
C ALA A 53 5.52 16.81 1.35
N CYS A 54 4.88 15.66 1.60
CA CYS A 54 5.51 14.49 2.22
C CYS A 54 6.36 13.68 1.24
#